data_AF-A0A7W1TV85-F1
#
_entry.id   AF-A0A7W1TV85-F1
#
_cell.length_a   1.000
_cell.length_b   1.000
_cell.length_c   1.000
_cell.angle_alpha   90.00
_cell.angle_beta   90.00
_cell.angle_gamma   90.00
#
_symmetry.space_group_name_H-M   'P 1'
#
loop_
_entity.id
_entity.type
_entity.pdbx_description
1 polymer ?
#
loop_
_entity_poly.entity_id
_entity_poly.type
_entity_poly.pdbx_seq_one_letter_code
_entity_poly.pdbx_strand_id
1 'polypeptide(L)'
;LLDNGIRPPVIAAGINLFSGPLGIINRHVTGAIPIRRNSKDPAYHVTLKAYVAELLARRDMLFYPEGGRSYSGELKPSKMGLLHAALQADRSKLHVVPMAVSYDFVLEDRTLSRQGVKRRQRPFRHELAEMVGQAVGYESRAFVTFGAPMPLVDYDPENKRDIVRLAHRIHDEIGRLYKVLPTAILASVMRPAMERPALADAADALIGELRAKGANLAVTTGRRAVDEGLDPMVGRGILAIDARGRIRVRDRFVLRYYARTIQHLF
;
A
#
# COMPACT_ATOMS: atom_id res chain seq x y z
N LEU A 1 -13.39 4.54 -18.27
CA LEU A 1 -13.00 5.78 -17.56
C LEU A 1 -13.16 6.99 -18.48
N LEU A 2 -12.40 7.04 -19.59
CA LEU A 2 -12.53 8.09 -20.61
C LEU A 2 -13.93 8.15 -21.24
N ASP A 3 -14.54 6.98 -21.51
CA ASP A 3 -15.90 6.88 -22.06
C ASP A 3 -16.99 7.39 -21.12
N ASN A 4 -16.68 7.51 -19.81
CA ASN A 4 -17.57 8.08 -18.80
C ASN A 4 -17.21 9.54 -18.47
N GLY A 5 -16.36 10.19 -19.27
CA GLY A 5 -15.89 11.56 -19.03
C GLY A 5 -14.94 11.72 -17.84
N ILE A 6 -14.53 10.63 -17.20
CA ILE A 6 -13.62 10.66 -16.05
C ILE A 6 -12.19 10.78 -16.56
N ARG A 7 -11.58 11.94 -16.32
CA ARG A 7 -10.18 12.21 -16.66
C ARG A 7 -9.28 11.45 -15.69
N PRO A 8 -8.26 10.73 -16.16
CA PRO A 8 -7.28 10.10 -15.27
C PRO A 8 -6.59 11.16 -14.40
N PRO A 9 -6.46 10.92 -13.08
CA PRO A 9 -5.79 11.86 -12.20
C PRO A 9 -4.30 11.91 -12.52
N VAL A 10 -3.70 13.07 -12.29
CA VAL A 10 -2.25 13.25 -12.43
C VAL A 10 -1.55 12.61 -11.24
N ILE A 11 -0.57 11.75 -11.50
CA ILE A 11 0.09 10.94 -10.45
C ILE A 11 1.34 11.64 -9.92
N ALA A 12 1.45 11.83 -8.61
CA ALA A 12 2.69 12.27 -7.98
C ALA A 12 3.66 11.08 -7.77
N ALA A 13 4.78 11.06 -8.52
CA ALA A 13 5.79 10.01 -8.43
C ALA A 13 7.16 10.55 -7.98
N GLY A 14 7.93 9.72 -7.28
CA GLY A 14 9.28 10.10 -6.89
C GLY A 14 10.20 10.15 -8.10
N ILE A 15 11.13 11.12 -8.13
CA ILE A 15 12.03 11.31 -9.28
C ILE A 15 12.83 10.05 -9.67
N ASN A 16 13.07 9.13 -8.72
CA ASN A 16 13.77 7.87 -8.97
C ASN A 16 13.04 6.97 -9.99
N LEU A 17 11.71 7.08 -10.09
CA LEU A 17 10.87 6.36 -11.06
C LEU A 17 10.97 6.94 -12.48
N PHE A 18 11.64 8.09 -12.65
CA PHE A 18 11.85 8.73 -13.95
C PHE A 18 13.18 8.38 -14.62
N SER A 19 13.90 7.38 -14.10
CA SER A 19 15.17 6.95 -14.67
C SER A 19 14.99 5.75 -15.62
N GLY A 20 15.57 5.83 -16.83
CA GLY A 20 15.51 4.75 -17.82
C GLY A 20 14.14 4.60 -18.52
N PRO A 21 13.82 3.41 -19.07
CA PRO A 21 12.59 3.17 -19.85
C PRO A 21 11.28 3.48 -19.10
N LEU A 22 11.26 3.28 -17.77
CA LEU A 22 10.14 3.65 -16.90
C LEU A 22 9.91 5.15 -16.80
N GLY A 23 10.95 5.97 -17.00
CA GLY A 23 10.79 7.42 -17.04
C GLY A 23 10.08 7.91 -18.29
N ILE A 24 10.20 7.19 -19.39
CA ILE A 24 9.46 7.47 -20.63
C ILE A 24 7.98 7.12 -20.41
N ILE A 25 7.68 5.96 -19.82
CA ILE A 25 6.30 5.57 -19.49
C ILE A 25 5.68 6.52 -18.47
N ASN A 26 6.38 6.85 -17.39
CA ASN A 26 5.84 7.73 -16.36
C ASN A 26 5.60 9.16 -16.87
N ARG A 27 6.48 9.65 -17.75
CA ARG A 27 6.37 11.00 -18.31
C ARG A 27 5.34 11.09 -19.44
N HIS A 28 5.23 10.07 -20.29
CA HIS A 28 4.45 10.14 -21.53
C HIS A 28 3.16 9.32 -21.52
N VAL A 29 3.05 8.31 -20.64
CA VAL A 29 1.88 7.40 -20.59
C VAL A 29 1.06 7.63 -19.33
N THR A 30 1.69 7.72 -18.15
CA THR A 30 0.95 7.92 -16.87
C THR A 30 0.77 9.38 -16.49
N GLY A 31 1.45 10.31 -17.19
CA GLY A 31 1.42 11.75 -16.89
C GLY A 31 1.90 12.10 -15.49
N ALA A 32 2.82 11.31 -14.92
CA ALA A 32 3.25 11.49 -13.54
C ALA A 32 4.17 12.71 -13.40
N ILE A 33 4.03 13.44 -12.29
CA ILE A 33 4.89 14.57 -11.93
C ILE A 33 6.07 14.07 -11.09
N PRO A 34 7.33 14.39 -11.47
CA PRO A 34 8.50 14.03 -10.69
C PRO A 34 8.64 14.92 -9.45
N ILE A 35 8.67 14.31 -8.27
CA ILE A 35 8.87 15.01 -6.99
C ILE A 35 10.23 14.64 -6.38
N ARG A 36 11.02 15.66 -6.05
CA ARG A 36 12.26 15.54 -5.27
C ARG A 36 11.92 15.42 -3.78
N ARG A 37 11.78 14.19 -3.29
CA ARG A 37 11.31 13.86 -1.93
C ARG A 37 12.23 14.31 -0.78
N ASN A 38 13.52 14.56 -1.07
CA ASN A 38 14.55 14.93 -0.10
C ASN A 38 15.18 16.30 -0.38
N SER A 39 14.54 17.13 -1.21
CA SER A 39 15.01 18.50 -1.40
C SER A 39 14.91 19.27 -0.09
N LYS A 40 15.94 20.04 0.27
CA LYS A 40 15.92 20.99 1.40
C LYS A 40 15.78 22.44 0.92
N ASP A 41 15.68 22.65 -0.38
CA ASP A 41 15.60 23.96 -1.00
C ASP A 41 14.22 24.60 -0.74
N PRO A 42 14.15 25.72 -0.01
CA PRO A 42 12.89 26.41 0.25
C PRO A 42 12.20 26.90 -1.03
N ALA A 43 12.96 27.34 -2.03
CA ALA A 43 12.40 27.82 -3.30
C ALA A 43 11.70 26.67 -4.04
N TYR A 44 12.29 25.48 -4.05
CA TYR A 44 11.63 24.29 -4.57
C TYR A 44 10.31 23.98 -3.86
N HIS A 45 10.25 24.10 -2.53
CA HIS A 45 9.00 23.82 -1.79
C HIS A 45 7.89 24.83 -2.07
N VAL A 46 8.22 26.12 -2.18
CA VAL A 46 7.26 27.17 -2.56
C VAL A 46 6.74 26.92 -3.97
N THR A 47 7.63 26.68 -4.93
CA THR A 47 7.25 26.39 -6.32
C THR A 47 6.40 25.12 -6.44
N LEU A 48 6.75 24.06 -5.71
CA LEU A 48 5.97 22.82 -5.71
C LEU A 48 4.55 23.05 -5.16
N LYS A 49 4.41 23.86 -4.10
CA LYS A 49 3.10 24.20 -3.53
C LYS A 49 2.23 24.96 -4.51
N ALA A 50 2.77 26.02 -5.11
CA ALA A 50 2.06 26.82 -6.12
C ALA A 50 1.66 25.96 -7.34
N TYR A 51 2.56 25.09 -7.79
CA TYR A 51 2.29 24.19 -8.90
C TYR A 51 1.17 23.19 -8.60
N VAL A 52 1.16 22.58 -7.41
CA VAL A 52 0.09 21.66 -6.99
C VAL A 52 -1.25 22.41 -6.87
N ALA A 53 -1.25 23.64 -6.33
CA ALA A 53 -2.46 24.44 -6.24
C ALA A 53 -3.07 24.75 -7.61
N GLU A 54 -2.25 25.17 -8.59
CA GLU A 54 -2.69 25.41 -9.96
C GLU A 54 -3.14 24.13 -10.67
N LEU A 55 -2.48 23.00 -10.39
CA LEU A 55 -2.87 21.70 -10.93
C LEU A 55 -4.26 21.29 -10.44
N LEU A 56 -4.51 21.39 -9.13
CA LEU A 56 -5.78 21.01 -8.51
C LEU A 56 -6.96 21.89 -8.95
N ALA A 57 -6.70 23.12 -9.41
CA ALA A 57 -7.73 23.95 -10.02
C ALA A 57 -8.23 23.41 -11.37
N ARG A 58 -7.49 22.52 -12.02
CA ARG A 58 -7.76 22.05 -13.40
C ARG A 58 -7.91 20.54 -13.52
N ARG A 59 -7.31 19.77 -12.63
CA ARG A 59 -7.21 18.30 -12.69
C ARG A 59 -7.15 17.67 -11.32
N ASP A 60 -7.72 16.48 -11.23
CA ASP A 60 -7.57 15.61 -10.06
C ASP A 60 -6.13 15.08 -9.95
N MET A 61 -5.72 14.80 -8.72
CA MET A 61 -4.37 14.32 -8.41
C MET A 61 -4.43 13.06 -7.56
N LEU A 62 -3.65 12.05 -7.96
CA LEU A 62 -3.42 10.84 -7.16
C LEU A 62 -2.02 10.93 -6.54
N PHE A 63 -1.94 10.76 -5.21
CA PHE A 63 -0.66 10.74 -4.52
C PHE A 63 -0.61 9.67 -3.44
N TYR A 64 0.62 9.25 -3.11
CA TYR A 64 0.88 8.27 -2.07
C TYR A 64 1.41 8.99 -0.83
N PRO A 65 0.64 9.10 0.26
CA PRO A 65 1.03 9.91 1.42
C PRO A 65 2.33 9.41 2.06
N GLU A 66 2.60 8.10 2.08
CA GLU A 66 3.85 7.51 2.60
C GLU A 66 5.11 7.94 1.79
N GLY A 67 4.93 8.35 0.54
CA GLY A 67 6.01 8.78 -0.34
C GLY A 67 6.98 7.67 -0.74
N GLY A 68 6.53 6.41 -0.81
CA GLY A 68 7.30 5.26 -1.29
C GLY A 68 6.57 3.93 -1.09
N ARG A 69 7.17 2.83 -1.57
CA ARG A 69 6.67 1.46 -1.34
C ARG A 69 6.88 1.04 0.13
N SER A 70 6.02 0.14 0.61
CA SER A 70 6.19 -0.53 1.90
C SER A 70 7.17 -1.68 1.76
N TYR A 71 8.38 -1.50 2.29
CA TYR A 71 9.45 -2.52 2.29
C TYR A 71 9.35 -3.48 3.48
N SER A 72 8.69 -3.07 4.56
CA SER A 72 8.48 -3.89 5.76
C SER A 72 7.11 -4.57 5.79
N GLY A 73 6.20 -4.21 4.87
CA GLY A 73 4.79 -4.60 4.89
C GLY A 73 3.89 -3.63 5.66
N GLU A 74 4.47 -2.81 6.55
CA GLU A 74 3.73 -1.87 7.40
C GLU A 74 3.20 -0.66 6.61
N LEU A 75 2.02 -0.17 7.01
CA LEU A 75 1.50 1.13 6.61
C LEU A 75 2.33 2.23 7.29
N LYS A 76 3.06 3.05 6.51
CA LYS A 76 3.95 4.07 7.08
C LYS A 76 3.23 5.37 7.41
N PRO A 77 3.84 6.22 8.27
CA PRO A 77 3.34 7.56 8.51
C PRO A 77 3.23 8.40 7.22
N SER A 78 2.14 9.15 7.12
CA SER A 78 1.87 10.07 6.02
C SER A 78 2.82 11.26 6.02
N LYS A 79 3.38 11.59 4.85
CA LYS A 79 4.12 12.84 4.61
C LYS A 79 3.13 13.96 4.29
N MET A 80 3.26 15.07 5.01
CA MET A 80 2.30 16.18 4.95
C MET A 80 2.54 17.17 3.79
N GLY A 81 3.66 17.08 3.06
CA GLY A 81 4.05 18.13 2.11
C GLY A 81 3.05 18.39 0.97
N LEU A 82 2.60 17.33 0.30
CA LEU A 82 1.60 17.46 -0.78
C LEU A 82 0.20 17.77 -0.26
N LEU A 83 -0.14 17.26 0.93
CA LEU A 83 -1.40 17.57 1.59
C LEU A 83 -1.47 19.05 1.95
N HIS A 84 -0.36 19.63 2.45
CA HIS A 84 -0.27 21.06 2.74
C HIS A 84 -0.40 21.89 1.46
N ALA A 85 0.23 21.45 0.37
CA ALA A 85 0.07 22.10 -0.93
C ALA A 85 -1.38 22.08 -1.43
N ALA A 86 -2.10 20.96 -1.24
CA ALA A 86 -3.50 20.86 -1.59
C ALA A 86 -4.40 21.79 -0.76
N LEU A 87 -4.09 21.96 0.54
CA LEU A 87 -4.83 22.89 1.40
C LEU A 87 -4.61 24.37 1.05
N GLN A 88 -3.49 24.69 0.37
CA GLN A 88 -3.22 26.05 -0.13
C GLN A 88 -3.91 26.37 -1.47
N ALA A 89 -4.54 25.37 -2.10
CA ALA A 89 -5.37 25.57 -3.29
C ALA A 89 -6.76 26.13 -2.92
N ASP A 90 -7.61 26.42 -3.91
CA ASP A 90 -9.03 26.71 -3.67
C ASP A 90 -9.75 25.47 -3.13
N ARG A 91 -9.78 25.36 -1.80
CA ARG A 91 -10.35 24.24 -1.04
C ARG A 91 -11.88 24.20 -1.01
N SER A 92 -12.57 25.23 -1.52
CA SER A 92 -14.04 25.31 -1.47
C SER A 92 -14.74 24.17 -2.22
N LYS A 93 -14.06 23.55 -3.20
CA LYS A 93 -14.59 22.44 -4.01
C LYS A 93 -13.74 21.17 -3.93
N LEU A 94 -12.67 21.17 -3.15
CA LEU A 94 -11.73 20.05 -3.09
C LEU A 94 -12.12 19.01 -2.04
N HIS A 95 -12.03 17.75 -2.45
CA HIS A 95 -12.24 16.60 -1.59
C HIS A 95 -11.04 15.67 -1.68
N VAL A 96 -10.70 15.03 -0.57
CA VAL A 96 -9.78 13.89 -0.54
C VAL A 96 -10.61 12.62 -0.50
N VAL A 97 -10.35 11.71 -1.43
CA VAL A 97 -10.94 10.37 -1.43
C VAL A 97 -9.85 9.38 -1.00
N PRO A 98 -9.89 8.84 0.23
CA PRO A 98 -8.93 7.83 0.66
C PRO A 98 -9.05 6.57 -0.20
N MET A 99 -7.92 5.96 -0.51
CA MET A 99 -7.86 4.73 -1.30
C MET A 99 -6.85 3.78 -0.68
N ALA A 100 -7.25 2.53 -0.48
CA ALA A 100 -6.37 1.45 -0.06
C ALA A 100 -6.25 0.43 -1.19
N VAL A 101 -5.02 -0.04 -1.41
CA VAL A 101 -4.72 -1.10 -2.39
C VAL A 101 -4.08 -2.27 -1.67
N SER A 102 -4.69 -3.44 -1.79
CA SER A 102 -4.26 -4.69 -1.17
C SER A 102 -3.97 -5.74 -2.25
N TYR A 103 -2.90 -6.50 -2.09
CA TYR A 103 -2.47 -7.52 -3.06
C TYR A 103 -2.32 -8.87 -2.36
N ASP A 104 -2.71 -9.96 -3.01
CA ASP A 104 -2.41 -11.31 -2.49
C ASP A 104 -0.89 -11.49 -2.37
N PHE A 105 -0.17 -11.13 -3.45
CA PHE A 105 1.28 -11.00 -3.44
C PHE A 105 1.75 -9.79 -4.23
N VAL A 106 2.96 -9.32 -3.92
CA VAL A 106 3.67 -8.33 -4.72
C VAL A 106 4.83 -9.03 -5.42
N LEU A 107 5.06 -8.71 -6.70
CA LEU A 107 6.13 -9.33 -7.52
C LEU A 107 7.50 -9.25 -6.83
N GLU A 108 7.79 -8.14 -6.15
CA GLU A 108 9.05 -7.90 -5.44
C GLU A 108 9.11 -8.44 -4.00
N ASP A 109 8.11 -9.16 -3.50
CA ASP A 109 8.00 -9.48 -2.06
C ASP A 109 9.23 -10.16 -1.45
N ARG A 110 9.89 -11.08 -2.17
CA ARG A 110 11.16 -11.71 -1.76
C ARG A 110 12.30 -10.70 -1.61
N THR A 111 12.33 -9.68 -2.47
CA THR A 111 13.36 -8.65 -2.46
C THR A 111 13.03 -7.56 -1.44
N LEU A 112 11.77 -7.13 -1.35
CA LEU A 112 11.29 -6.15 -0.35
C LEU A 112 11.45 -6.67 1.07
N SER A 113 10.98 -7.89 1.36
CA SER A 113 11.05 -8.50 2.71
C SER A 113 12.48 -8.58 3.24
N ARG A 114 13.46 -8.89 2.38
CA ARG A 114 14.88 -8.95 2.73
C ARG A 114 15.51 -7.56 2.89
N GLN A 115 15.02 -6.56 2.17
CA GLN A 115 15.48 -5.16 2.31
C GLN A 115 14.99 -4.51 3.61
N GLY A 116 13.77 -4.81 4.05
CA GLY A 116 13.24 -4.35 5.34
C GLY A 116 14.13 -4.77 6.53
N VAL A 117 14.79 -5.93 6.43
CA VAL A 117 15.74 -6.43 7.45
C VAL A 117 17.12 -5.82 7.32
N LYS A 118 17.61 -5.60 6.09
CA LYS A 118 18.98 -5.09 5.85
C LYS A 118 19.11 -3.56 5.88
N ARG A 119 17.99 -2.81 5.99
CA ARG A 119 17.95 -1.33 5.94
C ARG A 119 18.72 -0.71 4.76
N ARG A 120 18.93 -1.47 3.67
CA ARG A 120 19.69 -1.04 2.49
C ARG A 120 18.81 -1.23 1.26
N GLN A 121 18.34 -0.12 0.69
CA GLN A 121 17.59 -0.11 -0.56
C GLN A 121 18.54 -0.48 -1.70
N ARG A 122 18.16 -1.44 -2.55
CA ARG A 122 18.89 -1.73 -3.79
C ARG A 122 18.42 -0.77 -4.89
N PRO A 123 19.24 -0.51 -5.92
CA PRO A 123 18.80 0.26 -7.07
C PRO A 123 17.62 -0.42 -7.78
N PHE A 124 16.56 0.35 -8.07
CA PHE A 124 15.30 -0.13 -8.65
C PHE A 124 15.46 -0.96 -9.93
N ARG A 125 16.51 -0.72 -10.72
CA ARG A 125 16.78 -1.47 -11.97
C ARG A 125 17.06 -2.95 -11.74
N HIS A 126 17.72 -3.30 -10.64
CA HIS A 126 17.98 -4.70 -10.30
C HIS A 126 16.71 -5.42 -9.83
N GLU A 127 15.84 -4.69 -9.12
CA GLU A 127 14.53 -5.22 -8.72
C GLU A 127 13.65 -5.49 -9.94
N LEU A 128 13.61 -4.56 -10.89
CA LEU A 128 12.84 -4.73 -12.13
C LEU A 128 13.30 -5.94 -12.94
N ALA A 129 14.61 -6.19 -13.04
CA ALA A 129 15.13 -7.37 -13.74
C ALA A 129 14.74 -8.68 -13.04
N GLU A 130 14.79 -8.73 -11.69
CA GLU A 130 14.30 -9.87 -10.90
C GLU A 130 12.79 -10.06 -11.05
N MET A 131 12.01 -8.97 -11.08
CA MET A 131 10.56 -9.00 -11.29
C MET A 131 10.21 -9.60 -12.64
N VAL A 132 10.86 -9.16 -13.72
CA VAL A 132 10.59 -9.65 -15.08
C VAL A 132 10.89 -11.15 -15.18
N GLY A 133 11.95 -11.64 -14.53
CA GLY A 133 12.26 -13.06 -14.45
C GLY A 133 11.27 -13.89 -13.62
N GLN A 134 10.54 -13.27 -12.68
CA GLN A 134 9.54 -13.92 -11.82
C GLN A 134 8.09 -13.67 -12.26
N ALA A 135 7.86 -12.83 -13.29
CA ALA A 135 6.55 -12.40 -13.73
C ALA A 135 5.84 -13.38 -14.68
N VAL A 136 6.57 -14.31 -15.32
CA VAL A 136 5.96 -15.29 -16.24
C VAL A 136 5.14 -16.31 -15.45
N GLY A 137 3.83 -16.38 -15.73
CA GLY A 137 2.88 -17.24 -15.01
C GLY A 137 2.35 -16.66 -13.69
N TYR A 138 2.59 -15.36 -13.44
CA TYR A 138 2.17 -14.69 -12.21
C TYR A 138 0.74 -14.16 -12.30
N GLU A 139 -0.16 -14.75 -11.52
CA GLU A 139 -1.48 -14.20 -11.25
C GLU A 139 -1.57 -13.79 -9.77
N SER A 140 -1.83 -12.51 -9.51
CA SER A 140 -2.16 -12.01 -8.18
C SER A 140 -3.34 -11.06 -8.31
N ARG A 141 -4.30 -11.21 -7.40
CA ARG A 141 -5.43 -10.28 -7.34
C ARG A 141 -4.96 -8.99 -6.66
N ALA A 142 -5.50 -7.88 -7.13
CA ALA A 142 -5.39 -6.58 -6.51
C ALA A 142 -6.80 -6.10 -6.14
N PHE A 143 -6.96 -5.68 -4.90
CA PHE A 143 -8.20 -5.10 -4.39
C PHE A 143 -7.98 -3.62 -4.17
N VAL A 144 -8.86 -2.80 -4.73
CA VAL A 144 -8.87 -1.35 -4.52
C VAL A 144 -10.15 -1.00 -3.78
N THR A 145 -10.01 -0.37 -2.62
CA THR A 145 -11.14 0.10 -1.80
C THR A 145 -11.07 1.60 -1.67
N PHE A 146 -12.18 2.29 -1.97
CA PHE A 146 -12.32 3.74 -1.86
C PHE A 146 -13.15 4.09 -0.63
N GLY A 147 -12.71 5.13 0.10
CA GLY A 147 -13.43 5.69 1.23
C GLY A 147 -14.40 6.80 0.82
N ALA A 148 -15.11 7.33 1.82
CA ALA A 148 -15.97 8.48 1.63
C ALA A 148 -15.13 9.73 1.30
N PRO A 149 -15.61 10.61 0.40
CA PRO A 149 -14.97 11.90 0.14
C PRO A 149 -14.90 12.76 1.41
N MET A 150 -13.73 13.37 1.66
CA MET A 150 -13.49 14.26 2.79
C MET A 150 -13.32 15.69 2.27
N PRO A 151 -14.23 16.61 2.59
CA PRO A 151 -14.10 17.99 2.15
C PRO A 151 -12.89 18.67 2.82
N LEU A 152 -12.15 19.47 2.03
CA LEU A 152 -10.99 20.22 2.54
C LEU A 152 -11.35 21.58 3.14
N VAL A 153 -12.60 22.03 2.96
CA VAL A 153 -13.11 23.32 3.45
C VAL A 153 -13.09 23.46 4.98
N ASP A 154 -13.00 22.35 5.71
CA ASP A 154 -12.98 22.34 7.18
C ASP A 154 -11.57 22.43 7.79
N TYR A 155 -10.53 22.55 6.95
CA TYR A 155 -9.13 22.53 7.39
C TYR A 155 -8.41 23.82 7.00
N ASP A 156 -7.82 24.49 7.99
CA ASP A 156 -7.05 25.72 7.79
C ASP A 156 -5.58 25.40 7.41
N PRO A 157 -5.09 25.84 6.23
CA PRO A 157 -3.71 25.62 5.78
C PRO A 157 -2.64 26.32 6.65
N GLU A 158 -3.00 27.37 7.39
CA GLU A 158 -2.06 28.11 8.25
C GLU A 158 -1.99 27.50 9.66
N ASN A 159 -2.97 26.69 10.03
CA ASN A 159 -3.00 25.96 11.30
C ASN A 159 -2.33 24.59 11.17
N LYS A 160 -1.11 24.45 11.70
CA LYS A 160 -0.37 23.18 11.72
C LYS A 160 -1.15 22.02 12.34
N ARG A 161 -2.02 22.27 13.33
CA ARG A 161 -2.80 21.22 13.98
C ARG A 161 -3.84 20.63 13.03
N ASP A 162 -4.42 21.45 12.15
CA ASP A 162 -5.40 21.02 11.17
C ASP A 162 -4.76 20.13 10.08
N ILE A 163 -3.56 20.48 9.62
CA ILE A 163 -2.79 19.67 8.68
C ILE A 163 -2.50 18.29 9.26
N VAL A 164 -2.05 18.24 10.52
CA VAL A 164 -1.76 16.98 11.22
C VAL A 164 -3.05 16.17 11.43
N ARG A 165 -4.14 16.83 11.85
CA ARG A 165 -5.45 16.19 12.03
C ARG A 165 -5.94 15.55 10.73
N LEU A 166 -5.84 16.26 9.60
CA LEU A 166 -6.21 15.73 8.29
C LEU A 166 -5.31 14.55 7.89
N ALA A 167 -4.00 14.66 8.09
CA ALA A 167 -3.06 13.60 7.74
C ALA A 167 -3.32 12.31 8.54
N HIS A 168 -3.61 12.43 9.83
CA HIS A 168 -3.99 11.28 10.68
C HIS A 168 -5.33 10.70 10.25
N ARG A 169 -6.35 11.54 10.02
CA ARG A 169 -7.66 11.07 9.54
C ARG A 169 -7.53 10.28 8.23
N ILE A 170 -6.77 10.80 7.25
CA ILE A 170 -6.53 10.10 5.98
C ILE A 170 -5.79 8.78 6.23
N HIS A 171 -4.78 8.76 7.10
CA HIS A 171 -4.01 7.56 7.41
C HIS A 171 -4.89 6.47 8.04
N ASP A 172 -5.68 6.82 9.04
CA ASP A 172 -6.57 5.89 9.75
C ASP A 172 -7.64 5.32 8.81
N GLU A 173 -8.18 6.15 7.93
CA GLU A 173 -9.19 5.76 6.95
C GLU A 173 -8.61 4.83 5.89
N ILE A 174 -7.43 5.13 5.35
CA ILE A 174 -6.69 4.19 4.49
C ILE A 174 -6.46 2.86 5.22
N GLY A 175 -6.07 2.92 6.49
CA GLY A 175 -5.85 1.75 7.32
C GLY A 175 -7.10 0.87 7.45
N ARG A 176 -8.27 1.46 7.72
CA ARG A 176 -9.56 0.75 7.80
C ARG A 176 -10.04 0.20 6.46
N LEU A 177 -9.78 0.91 5.37
CA LEU A 177 -10.14 0.47 4.02
C LEU A 177 -9.30 -0.70 3.54
N TYR A 178 -8.09 -0.89 4.09
CA TYR A 178 -7.18 -1.96 3.68
C TYR A 178 -7.86 -3.33 3.79
N LYS A 179 -7.95 -4.04 2.67
CA LYS A 179 -8.59 -5.36 2.59
C LYS A 179 -7.66 -6.40 3.24
N VAL A 180 -8.11 -6.99 4.34
CA VAL A 180 -7.41 -8.08 5.02
C VAL A 180 -7.63 -9.37 4.23
N LEU A 181 -6.57 -9.83 3.56
CA LEU A 181 -6.58 -11.01 2.70
C LEU A 181 -6.25 -12.30 3.47
N PRO A 182 -6.66 -13.47 2.96
CA PRO A 182 -6.30 -14.77 3.56
C PRO A 182 -4.80 -14.92 3.81
N THR A 183 -3.96 -14.48 2.87
CA THR A 183 -2.49 -14.56 2.99
C THR A 183 -1.95 -13.77 4.18
N ALA A 184 -2.50 -12.58 4.46
CA ALA A 184 -2.12 -11.76 5.60
C ALA A 184 -2.60 -12.37 6.93
N ILE A 185 -3.81 -12.96 6.95
CA ILE A 185 -4.34 -13.67 8.12
C ILE A 185 -3.42 -14.86 8.46
N LEU A 186 -3.18 -15.75 7.50
CA LEU A 186 -2.32 -16.92 7.69
C LEU A 186 -0.91 -16.49 8.10
N ALA A 187 -0.35 -15.48 7.45
CA ALA A 187 0.97 -14.96 7.79
C ALA A 187 1.09 -14.47 9.24
N SER A 188 0.03 -13.88 9.79
CA SER A 188 0.00 -13.36 11.16
C SER A 188 -0.14 -14.44 12.23
N VAL A 189 -0.82 -15.55 11.92
CA VAL A 189 -1.07 -16.62 12.91
C VAL A 189 -0.09 -17.79 12.81
N MET A 190 0.60 -17.93 11.67
CA MET A 190 1.44 -19.10 11.40
C MET A 190 2.63 -19.20 12.37
N ARG A 191 2.76 -20.36 13.01
CA ARG A 191 3.92 -20.78 13.83
C ARG A 191 4.92 -21.59 12.97
N PRO A 192 6.12 -21.96 13.46
CA PRO A 192 7.10 -22.67 12.64
C PRO A 192 6.58 -23.94 11.93
N ALA A 193 5.67 -24.66 12.58
CA ALA A 193 4.87 -25.74 12.00
C ALA A 193 3.50 -25.83 12.69
N MET A 194 2.45 -26.11 11.93
CA MET A 194 1.08 -26.27 12.44
C MET A 194 0.32 -27.34 11.65
N GLU A 195 -0.62 -28.01 12.32
CA GLU A 195 -1.64 -28.82 11.65
C GLU A 195 -2.70 -27.90 11.02
N ARG A 196 -3.32 -28.35 9.94
CA ARG A 196 -4.35 -27.58 9.21
C ARG A 196 -5.53 -27.13 10.10
N PRO A 197 -6.11 -27.98 10.99
CA PRO A 197 -7.17 -27.55 11.89
C PRO A 197 -6.71 -26.46 12.87
N ALA A 198 -5.54 -26.63 13.49
CA ALA A 198 -4.99 -25.65 14.43
C ALA A 198 -4.70 -24.29 13.76
N LEU A 199 -4.30 -24.30 12.48
CA LEU A 199 -4.12 -23.07 11.71
C LEU A 199 -5.46 -22.38 11.43
N ALA A 200 -6.51 -23.15 11.12
CA ALA A 200 -7.85 -22.62 10.92
C ALA A 200 -8.40 -21.99 12.21
N ASP A 201 -8.26 -22.67 13.36
CA ASP A 201 -8.71 -22.15 14.66
C ASP A 201 -8.01 -20.84 15.04
N ALA A 202 -6.69 -20.77 14.82
CA ALA A 202 -5.92 -19.54 15.06
C ALA A 202 -6.35 -18.40 14.12
N ALA A 203 -6.62 -18.72 12.85
CA ALA A 203 -7.13 -17.76 11.88
C ALA A 203 -8.54 -17.27 12.26
N ASP A 204 -9.42 -18.14 12.76
CA ASP A 204 -10.76 -17.77 13.24
C ASP A 204 -10.69 -16.81 14.42
N ALA A 205 -9.81 -17.08 15.40
CA ALA A 205 -9.57 -16.17 16.52
C ALA A 205 -9.14 -14.78 16.04
N LEU A 206 -8.15 -14.71 15.14
CA LEU A 206 -7.67 -13.44 14.58
C LEU A 206 -8.75 -12.70 13.78
N ILE A 207 -9.54 -13.42 12.99
CA ILE A 207 -10.68 -12.85 12.24
C ILE A 207 -11.70 -12.26 13.20
N GLY A 208 -11.98 -12.93 14.33
CA GLY A 208 -12.86 -12.42 15.39
C GLY A 208 -12.37 -11.07 15.95
N GLU A 209 -11.09 -10.97 16.30
CA GLU A 209 -10.48 -9.73 16.79
C GLU A 209 -10.56 -8.60 15.76
N LEU A 210 -10.17 -8.88 14.50
CA LEU A 210 -10.18 -7.90 13.42
C LEU A 210 -11.61 -7.44 13.09
N ARG A 211 -12.59 -8.36 13.12
CA ARG A 211 -14.02 -8.03 12.94
C ARG A 211 -14.51 -7.08 14.02
N ALA A 212 -14.15 -7.33 15.29
CA ALA A 212 -14.53 -6.45 16.40
C ALA A 212 -13.98 -5.03 16.24
N LYS A 213 -12.84 -4.88 15.55
CA LYS A 213 -12.24 -3.57 15.20
C LYS A 213 -12.79 -2.95 13.90
N GLY A 214 -13.73 -3.62 13.23
CA GLY A 214 -14.32 -3.14 11.98
C GLY A 214 -13.39 -3.25 10.78
N ALA A 215 -12.45 -4.19 10.76
CA ALA A 215 -11.54 -4.40 9.65
C ALA A 215 -12.28 -4.85 8.37
N ASN A 216 -11.80 -4.42 7.21
CA ASN A 216 -12.31 -4.84 5.91
C ASN A 216 -11.81 -6.26 5.57
N LEU A 217 -12.50 -7.29 6.04
CA LEU A 217 -12.11 -8.70 5.87
C LEU A 217 -12.49 -9.25 4.49
N ALA A 218 -11.59 -10.01 3.84
CA ALA A 218 -11.90 -10.75 2.61
C ALA A 218 -12.59 -12.10 2.88
N VAL A 219 -12.35 -12.69 4.04
CA VAL A 219 -12.93 -13.97 4.46
C VAL A 219 -13.49 -13.84 5.88
N THR A 220 -14.53 -14.63 6.16
CA THR A 220 -15.27 -14.55 7.43
C THR A 220 -14.95 -15.70 8.39
N THR A 221 -14.23 -16.72 7.95
CA THR A 221 -13.86 -17.90 8.75
C THR A 221 -12.42 -18.31 8.50
N GLY A 222 -11.79 -18.91 9.50
CA GLY A 222 -10.44 -19.43 9.48
C GLY A 222 -10.29 -20.59 8.51
N ARG A 223 -11.33 -21.44 8.39
CA ARG A 223 -11.40 -22.45 7.34
C ARG A 223 -11.27 -21.84 5.94
N ARG A 224 -12.04 -20.79 5.61
CA ARG A 224 -11.92 -20.12 4.31
C ARG A 224 -10.56 -19.41 4.14
N ALA A 225 -10.01 -18.84 5.22
CA ALA A 225 -8.67 -18.26 5.18
C ALA A 225 -7.61 -19.31 4.80
N VAL A 226 -7.71 -20.53 5.35
CA VAL A 226 -6.83 -21.65 5.00
C VAL A 226 -7.10 -22.14 3.57
N ASP A 227 -8.36 -22.37 3.19
CA ASP A 227 -8.75 -22.87 1.87
C ASP A 227 -8.28 -21.92 0.74
N GLU A 228 -8.39 -20.61 0.93
CA GLU A 228 -8.04 -19.61 -0.09
C GLU A 228 -6.59 -19.12 -0.01
N GLY A 229 -5.97 -19.15 1.17
CA GLY A 229 -4.64 -18.59 1.40
C GLY A 229 -3.49 -19.58 1.34
N LEU A 230 -3.73 -20.87 1.62
CA LEU A 230 -2.66 -21.86 1.78
C LEU A 230 -1.98 -22.19 0.44
N ASP A 231 -2.76 -22.61 -0.57
CA ASP A 231 -2.22 -23.04 -1.86
C ASP A 231 -1.40 -21.94 -2.54
N PRO A 232 -1.84 -20.66 -2.58
CA PRO A 232 -1.02 -19.60 -3.14
C PRO A 232 0.30 -19.38 -2.37
N MET A 233 0.28 -19.49 -1.03
CA MET A 233 1.50 -19.36 -0.21
C MET A 233 2.46 -20.55 -0.36
N VAL A 234 1.94 -21.76 -0.61
CA VAL A 234 2.73 -22.96 -0.92
C VAL A 234 3.32 -22.85 -2.32
N GLY A 235 2.53 -22.47 -3.32
CA GLY A 235 2.98 -22.23 -4.69
C GLY A 235 4.09 -21.16 -4.75
N ARG A 236 4.03 -20.16 -3.86
CA ARG A 236 5.08 -19.14 -3.73
C ARG A 236 6.29 -19.56 -2.89
N GLY A 237 6.28 -20.75 -2.31
CA GLY A 237 7.36 -21.30 -1.48
C GLY A 237 7.52 -20.61 -0.13
N ILE A 238 6.50 -19.89 0.32
CA ILE A 238 6.47 -19.23 1.64
C ILE A 238 6.16 -20.28 2.71
N LEU A 239 5.20 -21.16 2.41
CA LEU A 239 4.81 -22.32 3.21
C LEU A 239 5.12 -23.61 2.44
N ALA A 240 5.13 -24.73 3.14
CA ALA A 240 5.18 -26.06 2.55
C ALA A 240 4.37 -27.05 3.40
N ILE A 241 3.82 -28.07 2.75
CA ILE A 241 3.16 -29.19 3.43
C ILE A 241 4.14 -30.35 3.50
N ASP A 242 4.40 -30.87 4.70
CA ASP A 242 5.28 -32.04 4.88
C ASP A 242 4.53 -33.35 4.58
N ALA A 243 5.28 -34.47 4.54
CA ALA A 243 4.70 -35.79 4.24
C ALA A 243 3.64 -36.26 5.24
N ARG A 244 3.53 -35.61 6.41
CA ARG A 244 2.51 -35.89 7.44
C ARG A 244 1.31 -34.94 7.34
N GLY A 245 1.28 -34.05 6.34
CA GLY A 245 0.22 -33.06 6.16
C GLY A 245 0.40 -31.78 6.96
N ARG A 246 1.53 -31.59 7.66
CA ARG A 246 1.77 -30.37 8.45
C ARG A 246 2.23 -29.23 7.59
N ILE A 247 1.71 -28.05 7.87
CA ILE A 247 2.09 -26.80 7.23
C ILE A 247 3.33 -26.26 7.95
N ARG A 248 4.38 -25.93 7.20
CA ARG A 248 5.67 -25.44 7.72
C ARG A 248 6.08 -24.16 7.04
N VAL A 249 6.73 -23.27 7.79
CA VAL A 249 7.29 -22.03 7.25
C VAL A 249 8.58 -22.33 6.47
N ARG A 250 8.64 -21.89 5.22
CA ARG A 250 9.86 -21.94 4.37
C ARG A 250 10.53 -20.60 4.22
N ASP A 251 9.78 -19.51 4.04
CA ASP A 251 10.33 -18.16 4.00
C ASP A 251 9.72 -17.27 5.10
N ARG A 252 10.42 -17.20 6.24
CA ARG A 252 10.01 -16.38 7.39
C ARG A 252 10.04 -14.87 7.11
N PHE A 253 10.81 -14.42 6.12
CA PHE A 253 10.92 -12.99 5.82
C PHE A 253 9.69 -12.52 5.05
N VAL A 254 9.30 -13.27 4.03
CA VAL A 254 8.08 -13.00 3.25
C VAL A 254 6.84 -13.21 4.12
N LEU A 255 6.82 -14.25 4.96
CA LEU A 255 5.74 -14.45 5.94
C LEU A 255 5.59 -13.22 6.84
N ARG A 256 6.69 -12.73 7.44
CA ARG A 256 6.64 -11.54 8.30
C ARG A 256 6.21 -10.28 7.55
N TYR A 257 6.60 -10.14 6.28
CA TYR A 257 6.16 -9.02 5.44
C TYR A 257 4.64 -8.99 5.34
N TYR A 258 4.01 -10.11 5.00
CA TYR A 258 2.54 -10.17 4.88
C TYR A 258 1.83 -10.04 6.23
N ALA A 259 2.39 -10.58 7.31
CA ALA A 259 1.84 -10.38 8.66
C ALA A 259 1.76 -8.89 9.04
N ARG A 260 2.77 -8.12 8.65
CA ARG A 260 2.86 -6.68 8.93
C ARG A 260 1.90 -5.80 8.14
N THR A 261 1.31 -6.32 7.06
CA THR A 261 0.34 -5.57 6.24
C THR A 261 -0.95 -5.24 6.97
N ILE A 262 -1.22 -5.93 8.09
CA ILE A 262 -2.40 -5.69 8.92
C ILE A 262 -2.02 -5.19 10.32
N GLN A 263 -0.75 -4.85 10.57
CA GLN A 263 -0.28 -4.44 11.88
C GLN A 263 -0.93 -3.14 12.37
N HIS A 264 -1.29 -2.22 11.45
CA HIS A 264 -1.97 -0.96 11.78
C HIS A 264 -3.40 -1.14 12.28
N LEU A 265 -3.94 -2.36 12.23
CA LEU A 265 -5.25 -2.71 12.77
C LEU A 265 -5.19 -3.17 14.24
N PHE A 266 -4.00 -3.20 14.85
CA PHE A 266 -3.80 -3.65 16.23
C PHE A 266 -3.73 -2.49 17.23
#